data_AF-A0A7K8W841-F1
#
_entry.id   AF-A0A7K8W841-F1
#
_cell.length_a   1.000
_cell.length_b   1.000
_cell.length_c   1.000
_cell.angle_alpha   90.00
_cell.angle_beta   90.00
_cell.angle_gamma   90.00
#
_symmetry.space_group_name_H-M   'P 1'
#
loop_
_entity.id
_entity.type
_entity.pdbx_description
1 polymer ?
#
loop_
_entity_poly.entity_id
_entity_poly.type
_entity_poly.pdbx_seq_one_letter_code
_entity_poly.pdbx_strand_id
1 'polypeptide(L)'
;SSFDVVVVGAGIVGLAVARELIRRHPSLSFAVLEKEQELAHHQSGHNSGVIHSGIYYTPGSLKAKLCVQGAALCYQYCDQKGIPYKQCGKLIVAVEQDEIPRLKALYERGLQNNVPGLKLIGAKEIQAKEPFCRGLMALDSPYTGIVNYKQVAQSYAEDFQEAGGTIFTDFEVTSMEMAKESSPGSEDGLKYPVIVRNKK
;
A
#
# COMPACT_ATOMS: atom_id res chain seq x y z
N SER A 1 21.61 -16.00 12.07
CA SER A 1 20.34 -16.74 11.99
C SER A 1 20.09 -17.20 10.57
N SER A 2 19.32 -18.26 10.37
CA SER A 2 18.90 -18.74 9.04
C SER A 2 17.38 -18.62 8.91
N PHE A 3 16.90 -18.28 7.72
CA PHE A 3 15.47 -18.16 7.40
C PHE A 3 15.24 -18.67 5.98
N ASP A 4 14.06 -19.23 5.71
CA ASP A 4 13.68 -19.68 4.36
C ASP A 4 13.43 -18.49 3.43
N VAL A 5 12.86 -17.41 3.96
CA VAL A 5 12.55 -16.20 3.19
C VAL A 5 12.90 -14.96 3.99
N VAL A 6 13.56 -14.00 3.32
CA VAL A 6 13.90 -12.70 3.89
C VAL A 6 13.31 -11.59 3.02
N VAL A 7 12.62 -10.63 3.64
CA VAL A 7 12.12 -9.41 2.99
C VAL A 7 12.96 -8.23 3.44
N VAL A 8 13.51 -7.47 2.50
CA VAL A 8 14.33 -6.27 2.81
C VAL A 8 13.45 -5.02 2.71
N GLY A 9 13.31 -4.31 3.83
CA GLY A 9 12.54 -3.08 4.01
C GLY A 9 11.22 -3.29 4.74
N ALA A 10 11.01 -2.62 5.86
CA ALA A 10 9.78 -2.62 6.65
C ALA A 10 8.90 -1.38 6.37
N GLY A 11 8.79 -1.01 5.09
CA GLY A 11 7.73 -0.14 4.60
C GLY A 11 6.41 -0.91 4.42
N ILE A 12 5.33 -0.20 4.06
CA ILE A 12 4.00 -0.81 3.89
C ILE A 12 3.99 -1.98 2.91
N VAL A 13 4.76 -1.90 1.82
CA VAL A 13 4.84 -2.97 0.81
C VAL A 13 5.57 -4.19 1.37
N GLY A 14 6.74 -4.01 1.98
CA GLY A 14 7.51 -5.11 2.55
C GLY A 14 6.76 -5.84 3.65
N LEU A 15 6.09 -5.08 4.54
CA LEU A 15 5.27 -5.65 5.61
C LEU A 15 4.02 -6.36 5.09
N ALA A 16 3.33 -5.79 4.09
CA ALA A 16 2.19 -6.46 3.46
C ALA A 16 2.60 -7.77 2.77
N VAL A 17 3.75 -7.78 2.10
CA VAL A 17 4.31 -8.98 1.45
C VAL A 17 4.68 -10.02 2.50
N ALA A 18 5.44 -9.65 3.53
CA ALA A 18 5.85 -10.57 4.59
C ALA A 18 4.65 -11.22 5.29
N ARG A 19 3.66 -10.40 5.66
CA ARG A 19 2.39 -10.81 6.24
C ARG A 19 1.63 -11.81 5.37
N GLU A 20 1.54 -11.55 4.07
CA GLU A 20 0.80 -12.45 3.17
C GLU A 20 1.56 -13.77 2.94
N LEU A 21 2.88 -13.71 2.79
CA LEU A 21 3.70 -14.91 2.57
C LEU A 21 3.66 -15.87 3.76
N ILE A 22 3.82 -15.37 4.99
CA ILE A 22 3.80 -16.23 6.18
C ILE A 22 2.45 -16.91 6.38
N ARG A 23 1.34 -16.22 6.07
CA ARG A 23 -0.01 -16.81 6.15
C ARG A 23 -0.24 -17.91 5.11
N ARG A 24 0.36 -17.78 3.93
CA ARG A 24 0.24 -18.78 2.85
C ARG A 24 1.19 -19.97 3.03
N HIS A 25 2.31 -19.77 3.71
CA HIS A 25 3.37 -20.76 3.86
C HIS A 25 3.82 -20.88 5.33
N PRO A 26 2.92 -21.29 6.25
CA PRO A 26 3.18 -21.27 7.70
C PRO A 26 4.29 -22.22 8.15
N SER A 27 4.73 -23.15 7.30
CA SER A 27 5.84 -24.06 7.58
C SER A 27 7.22 -23.45 7.33
N LEU A 28 7.28 -22.30 6.63
CA LEU A 28 8.53 -21.60 6.34
C LEU A 28 8.83 -20.57 7.42
N SER A 29 10.12 -20.33 7.64
CA SER A 29 10.63 -19.29 8.52
C SER A 29 10.86 -17.99 7.74
N PHE A 30 10.44 -16.86 8.33
CA PHE A 30 10.47 -15.54 7.67
C PHE A 30 11.18 -14.50 8.52
N ALA A 31 11.96 -13.65 7.85
CA ALA A 31 12.49 -12.42 8.43
C ALA A 31 12.19 -11.18 7.59
N VAL A 32 12.00 -10.04 8.26
CA VAL A 32 12.03 -8.71 7.65
C VAL A 32 13.26 -7.97 8.17
N LEU A 33 14.02 -7.34 7.28
CA LEU A 33 15.19 -6.53 7.62
C LEU A 33 14.90 -5.05 7.37
N GLU A 34 15.03 -4.21 8.39
CA GLU A 34 14.84 -2.76 8.31
C GLU A 34 16.10 -2.05 8.77
N LYS A 35 16.57 -1.08 7.99
CA LYS A 35 17.77 -0.32 8.33
C LYS A 35 17.53 0.68 9.45
N GLU A 36 16.32 1.21 9.55
CA GLU A 36 15.94 2.19 10.57
C GLU A 36 15.60 1.52 11.91
N GLN A 37 15.58 2.32 12.98
CA GLN A 37 15.11 1.89 14.30
C GLN A 37 13.59 1.69 14.35
N GLU A 38 12.85 2.42 13.52
CA GLU A 38 11.39 2.38 13.47
C GLU A 38 10.89 1.85 12.12
N LEU A 39 9.80 1.09 12.17
CA LEU A 39 9.09 0.64 10.96
C LEU A 39 8.39 1.81 10.27
N ALA A 40 8.25 1.71 8.95
CA ALA A 40 7.59 2.73 8.12
C ALA A 40 8.14 4.16 8.29
N HIS A 41 9.41 4.31 8.67
CA HIS A 41 10.04 5.61 8.91
C HIS A 41 10.09 6.52 7.68
N HIS A 42 10.17 5.97 6.47
CA HIS A 42 10.31 6.73 5.21
C HIS A 42 8.96 7.06 4.56
N GLN A 43 8.79 6.74 3.27
CA GLN A 43 7.61 7.13 2.46
C GLN A 43 6.29 6.63 3.03
N SER A 44 6.26 5.45 3.67
CA SER A 44 5.05 4.89 4.27
C SER A 44 4.53 5.68 5.47
N GLY A 45 5.43 6.34 6.22
CA GLY A 45 5.07 7.25 7.31
C GLY A 45 4.90 8.70 6.87
N HIS A 46 5.51 9.08 5.75
CA HIS A 46 5.50 10.45 5.23
C HIS A 46 4.76 10.55 3.88
N ASN A 47 3.43 10.44 3.93
CA ASN A 47 2.55 10.62 2.77
C ASN A 47 1.23 11.27 3.20
N SER A 48 0.35 11.56 2.25
CA SER A 48 -0.92 12.26 2.50
C SER A 48 -1.98 11.41 3.21
N GLY A 49 -1.74 10.11 3.43
CA GLY A 49 -2.70 9.20 4.03
C GLY A 49 -3.85 8.80 3.09
N VAL A 50 -3.85 9.25 1.84
CA VAL A 50 -5.02 9.09 0.96
C VAL A 50 -5.21 7.64 0.52
N ILE A 51 -6.39 7.09 0.83
CA ILE A 51 -6.91 5.88 0.20
C ILE A 51 -7.45 6.28 -1.17
N HIS A 52 -6.59 6.16 -2.18
CA HIS A 52 -6.91 6.58 -3.54
C HIS A 52 -8.00 5.70 -4.18
N SER A 53 -8.90 6.34 -4.93
CA SER A 53 -10.01 5.65 -5.60
C SER A 53 -9.66 5.04 -6.97
N GLY A 54 -8.50 5.36 -7.55
CA GLY A 54 -8.06 4.78 -8.84
C GLY A 54 -8.36 5.60 -10.10
N ILE A 55 -8.95 6.80 -9.97
CA ILE A 55 -9.46 7.62 -11.10
C ILE A 55 -8.39 7.95 -12.15
N TYR A 56 -7.17 8.27 -11.73
CA TYR A 56 -6.16 8.87 -12.60
C TYR A 56 -5.39 7.86 -13.46
N TYR A 57 -5.37 6.59 -13.08
CA TYR A 57 -4.47 5.59 -13.65
C TYR A 57 -4.94 5.08 -15.00
N THR A 58 -3.99 4.80 -15.90
CA THR A 58 -4.27 4.22 -17.21
C THR A 58 -5.10 2.93 -17.07
N PRO A 59 -6.24 2.83 -17.76
CA PRO A 59 -7.07 1.62 -17.75
C PRO A 59 -6.30 0.36 -18.11
N GLY A 60 -6.65 -0.75 -17.45
CA GLY A 60 -5.98 -2.04 -17.62
C GLY A 60 -4.60 -2.17 -16.95
N SER A 61 -3.97 -1.06 -16.54
CA SER A 61 -2.68 -1.09 -15.84
C SER A 61 -2.77 -1.75 -14.47
N LEU A 62 -1.63 -2.27 -13.98
CA LEU A 62 -1.54 -2.79 -12.61
C LEU A 62 -1.89 -1.73 -11.57
N LYS A 63 -1.49 -0.46 -11.76
CA LYS A 63 -1.84 0.63 -10.84
C LYS A 63 -3.35 0.83 -10.75
N ALA A 64 -4.07 0.81 -11.88
CA ALA A 64 -5.52 0.93 -11.89
C ALA A 64 -6.18 -0.23 -11.13
N LYS A 65 -5.83 -1.47 -11.51
CA LYS A 65 -6.39 -2.69 -10.93
C LYS A 65 -6.13 -2.78 -9.42
N LEU A 66 -4.85 -2.65 -9.02
CA LEU A 66 -4.42 -2.77 -7.63
C LEU A 66 -4.90 -1.60 -6.77
N CYS A 67 -5.07 -0.39 -7.30
CA CYS A 67 -5.58 0.72 -6.51
C CYS A 67 -7.05 0.53 -6.15
N VAL A 68 -7.89 0.13 -7.11
CA VAL A 68 -9.33 -0.06 -6.87
C VAL A 68 -9.56 -1.23 -5.92
N GLN A 69 -8.93 -2.37 -6.19
CA GLN A 69 -8.99 -3.53 -5.29
C GLN A 69 -8.37 -3.21 -3.91
N GLY A 70 -7.20 -2.56 -3.90
CA GLY A 70 -6.46 -2.22 -2.70
C GLY A 70 -7.20 -1.24 -1.79
N ALA A 71 -7.96 -0.29 -2.35
CA ALA A 71 -8.80 0.61 -1.55
C ALA A 71 -9.87 -0.16 -0.76
N ALA A 72 -10.57 -1.10 -1.42
CA ALA A 72 -11.58 -1.93 -0.76
C ALA A 72 -10.97 -2.82 0.34
N LEU A 73 -9.85 -3.47 0.04
CA LEU A 73 -9.12 -4.29 1.01
C LEU A 73 -8.58 -3.46 2.19
N CYS A 74 -8.16 -2.22 1.93
CA CYS A 74 -7.66 -1.32 2.97
C CYS A 74 -8.77 -0.96 3.96
N TYR A 75 -9.96 -0.59 3.49
CA TYR A 75 -11.11 -0.32 4.37
C TYR A 75 -11.48 -1.57 5.18
N GLN A 76 -11.62 -2.72 4.51
CA GLN A 76 -11.93 -3.98 5.18
C GLN A 76 -10.90 -4.32 6.27
N TYR A 77 -9.60 -4.13 5.99
CA TYR A 77 -8.56 -4.37 6.96
C TYR A 77 -8.65 -3.41 8.15
N CYS A 78 -8.90 -2.12 7.88
CA CYS A 78 -9.05 -1.13 8.94
C CYS A 78 -10.25 -1.43 9.84
N ASP A 79 -11.38 -1.86 9.28
CA ASP A 79 -12.55 -2.31 10.04
C ASP A 79 -12.21 -3.52 10.92
N GLN A 80 -11.53 -4.52 10.36
CA GLN A 80 -11.14 -5.73 11.08
C GLN A 80 -10.18 -5.47 12.24
N LYS A 81 -9.28 -4.50 12.08
CA LYS A 81 -8.25 -4.14 13.07
C LYS A 81 -8.64 -2.98 13.97
N GLY A 82 -9.79 -2.35 13.75
CA GLY A 82 -10.20 -1.14 14.47
C GLY A 82 -9.27 0.05 14.20
N ILE A 83 -8.62 0.12 13.03
CA ILE A 83 -7.77 1.24 12.65
C ILE A 83 -8.66 2.40 12.19
N PRO A 84 -8.55 3.59 12.80
CA PRO A 84 -9.39 4.72 12.42
C PRO A 84 -9.02 5.21 11.01
N TYR A 85 -10.06 5.42 10.20
CA TYR A 85 -9.97 6.10 8.91
C TYR A 85 -11.13 7.06 8.74
N LYS A 86 -11.03 7.96 7.74
CA LYS A 86 -12.13 8.84 7.36
C LYS A 86 -12.40 8.73 5.86
N GLN A 87 -13.58 8.24 5.51
CA GLN A 87 -14.06 8.26 4.12
C GLN A 87 -14.66 9.62 3.79
N CYS A 88 -13.81 10.64 3.65
CA CYS A 88 -14.22 12.03 3.44
C CYS A 88 -14.66 12.37 2.01
N GLY A 89 -14.45 11.46 1.06
CA GLY A 89 -14.61 11.74 -0.36
C GLY A 89 -13.52 12.66 -0.91
N LYS A 90 -13.65 13.01 -2.19
CA LYS A 90 -12.78 13.94 -2.91
C LYS A 90 -13.55 14.61 -4.04
N LEU A 91 -13.35 15.91 -4.19
CA LEU A 91 -13.74 16.65 -5.39
C LEU A 91 -12.50 16.96 -6.24
N ILE A 92 -12.56 16.64 -7.53
CA ILE A 92 -11.61 17.15 -8.53
C ILE A 92 -12.35 18.25 -9.27
N VAL A 93 -11.90 19.49 -9.17
CA VAL A 93 -12.69 20.68 -9.55
C VAL A 93 -12.08 21.33 -10.79
N ALA A 94 -12.93 21.60 -11.79
CA ALA A 94 -12.60 22.47 -12.91
C ALA A 94 -13.00 23.91 -12.54
N VAL A 95 -12.04 24.81 -12.54
CA VAL A 95 -12.22 26.25 -12.25
C VAL A 95 -12.26 27.09 -13.53
N GLU A 96 -11.74 26.57 -14.64
CA GLU A 96 -11.78 27.19 -15.96
C GLU A 96 -12.52 26.32 -16.99
N GLN A 97 -13.05 26.95 -18.05
CA GLN A 97 -13.90 26.26 -19.04
C GLN A 97 -13.14 25.18 -19.83
N ASP A 98 -11.86 25.39 -20.08
CA ASP A 98 -10.98 24.47 -20.82
C ASP A 98 -10.53 23.25 -19.98
N GLU A 99 -10.76 23.26 -18.67
CA GLU A 99 -10.54 22.11 -17.79
C GLU A 99 -11.70 21.10 -17.83
N ILE A 100 -12.90 21.53 -18.22
CA ILE A 100 -14.10 20.67 -18.24
C ILE A 100 -13.93 19.44 -19.15
N PRO A 101 -13.37 19.52 -20.37
CA PRO A 101 -13.10 18.34 -21.18
C PRO A 101 -12.14 17.35 -20.51
N ARG A 102 -11.11 17.87 -19.82
CA ARG A 102 -10.13 17.05 -19.07
C ARG A 102 -10.78 16.35 -17.88
N LEU A 103 -11.67 17.05 -17.18
CA LEU A 103 -12.46 16.49 -16.08
C LEU A 103 -13.40 15.36 -16.54
N LYS A 104 -14.10 15.55 -17.67
CA LYS A 104 -14.95 14.51 -18.28
C LYS A 104 -14.12 13.30 -18.71
N ALA A 105 -12.94 13.51 -19.28
CA ALA A 105 -12.03 12.41 -19.61
C ALA A 105 -11.57 11.63 -18.37
N LEU A 106 -11.37 12.30 -17.22
CA LEU A 106 -11.09 11.62 -15.94
C LEU A 106 -12.29 10.84 -15.42
N TYR A 107 -13.52 11.34 -15.60
CA TYR A 107 -14.73 10.61 -15.26
C TYR A 107 -14.83 9.30 -16.07
N GLU A 108 -14.68 9.37 -17.40
CA GLU A 108 -14.70 8.19 -18.27
C GLU A 108 -13.61 7.18 -17.90
N ARG A 109 -12.39 7.67 -17.59
CA ARG A 109 -11.30 6.82 -17.10
C ARG A 109 -11.66 6.12 -15.79
N GLY A 110 -12.28 6.85 -14.87
CA GLY A 110 -12.77 6.30 -13.61
C GLY A 110 -13.80 5.19 -13.82
N LEU A 111 -14.72 5.36 -14.77
CA LEU A 111 -15.68 4.31 -15.14
C LEU A 111 -14.97 3.07 -15.70
N GLN A 112 -14.01 3.25 -16.61
CA GLN A 112 -13.22 2.14 -17.17
C GLN A 112 -12.39 1.40 -16.12
N ASN A 113 -11.97 2.10 -15.06
CA ASN A 113 -11.28 1.53 -13.92
C ASN A 113 -12.23 0.88 -12.89
N ASN A 114 -13.55 0.94 -13.09
CA ASN A 114 -14.58 0.48 -12.14
C ASN A 114 -14.52 1.20 -10.79
N VAL A 115 -14.21 2.51 -10.79
CA VAL A 115 -14.23 3.32 -9.57
C VAL A 115 -15.68 3.53 -9.13
N PRO A 116 -16.08 3.12 -7.91
CA PRO A 116 -17.47 3.16 -7.49
C PRO A 116 -17.94 4.60 -7.19
N GLY A 117 -19.20 4.87 -7.52
CA GLY A 117 -19.93 6.06 -7.04
C GLY A 117 -19.48 7.40 -7.64
N LEU A 118 -18.68 7.41 -8.70
CA LEU A 118 -18.27 8.65 -9.37
C LEU A 118 -19.47 9.42 -9.93
N LYS A 119 -19.45 10.75 -9.78
CA LYS A 119 -20.46 11.65 -10.35
C LYS A 119 -19.81 12.93 -10.86
N LEU A 120 -20.32 13.46 -11.97
CA LEU A 120 -20.06 14.85 -12.35
C LEU A 120 -21.11 15.74 -11.70
N ILE A 121 -20.68 16.78 -11.00
CA ILE A 121 -21.54 17.71 -10.26
C ILE A 121 -21.29 19.16 -10.70
N GLY A 122 -22.33 19.99 -10.66
CA GLY A 122 -22.25 21.40 -11.03
C GLY A 122 -21.87 22.33 -9.87
N ALA A 123 -21.65 23.61 -10.17
CA ALA A 123 -21.25 24.64 -9.19
C ALA A 123 -22.12 24.70 -7.92
N LYS A 124 -23.45 24.57 -8.06
CA LYS A 124 -24.39 24.57 -6.92
C LYS A 124 -24.16 23.37 -5.99
N GLU A 125 -23.92 22.19 -6.55
CA GLU A 125 -23.66 20.96 -5.78
C GLU A 125 -22.27 21.00 -5.12
N ILE A 126 -21.27 21.58 -5.80
CA ILE A 126 -19.94 21.85 -5.20
C ILE A 126 -20.11 22.70 -3.95
N GLN A 127 -20.83 23.83 -4.04
CA GLN A 127 -21.05 24.73 -2.90
C GLN A 127 -21.86 24.07 -1.78
N ALA A 128 -22.85 23.23 -2.11
CA ALA A 128 -23.62 22.50 -1.12
C ALA A 128 -22.77 21.48 -0.34
N LYS A 129 -21.77 20.87 -1.01
CA LYS A 129 -20.89 19.86 -0.41
C LYS A 129 -19.70 20.48 0.33
N GLU A 130 -19.07 21.47 -0.28
CA GLU A 130 -17.88 22.17 0.22
C GLU A 130 -18.10 23.70 0.09
N PRO A 131 -18.69 24.37 1.10
CA PRO A 131 -19.14 25.77 1.01
C PRO A 131 -18.06 26.80 0.68
N PHE A 132 -16.80 26.46 0.94
CA PHE A 132 -15.64 27.32 0.67
C PHE A 132 -14.97 27.00 -0.68
N CYS A 133 -15.42 25.95 -1.37
CA CYS A 133 -14.91 25.56 -2.68
C CYS A 133 -15.67 26.29 -3.80
N ARG A 134 -14.94 26.73 -4.83
CA ARG A 134 -15.51 27.36 -6.03
C ARG A 134 -15.05 26.60 -7.26
N GLY A 135 -15.96 26.40 -8.21
CA GLY A 135 -15.66 25.74 -9.48
C GLY A 135 -16.87 25.71 -10.41
N LEU A 136 -16.62 25.44 -11.69
CA LEU A 136 -17.63 25.36 -12.74
C LEU A 136 -18.28 23.97 -12.75
N MET A 137 -17.47 22.92 -12.56
CA MET A 137 -17.86 21.52 -12.52
C MET A 137 -16.87 20.74 -11.68
N ALA A 138 -17.29 19.65 -11.04
CA ALA A 138 -16.39 18.75 -10.33
C ALA A 138 -16.70 17.28 -10.61
N LEU A 139 -15.66 16.45 -10.54
CA LEU A 139 -15.77 15.01 -10.43
C LEU A 139 -15.77 14.65 -8.94
N ASP A 140 -16.92 14.20 -8.46
CA ASP A 140 -17.11 13.71 -7.10
C ASP A 140 -16.73 12.23 -6.99
N SER A 141 -15.88 11.93 -6.01
CA SER A 141 -15.37 10.61 -5.66
C SER A 141 -15.66 10.31 -4.19
N PRO A 142 -16.87 9.81 -3.85
CA PRO A 142 -17.35 9.73 -2.47
C PRO A 142 -16.62 8.68 -1.61
N TYR A 143 -15.97 7.70 -2.22
CA TYR A 143 -15.25 6.63 -1.52
C TYR A 143 -13.75 6.87 -1.34
N THR A 144 -13.23 8.04 -1.75
CA THR A 144 -11.88 8.44 -1.35
C THR A 144 -11.85 8.68 0.15
N GLY A 145 -10.77 8.29 0.81
CA GLY A 145 -10.61 8.47 2.24
C GLY A 145 -9.17 8.78 2.62
N ILE A 146 -8.95 8.87 3.93
CA ILE A 146 -7.65 9.06 4.54
C ILE A 146 -7.47 8.10 5.71
N VAL A 147 -6.25 7.61 5.89
CA VAL A 147 -5.82 6.72 6.98
C VAL A 147 -4.39 7.04 7.38
N ASN A 148 -4.01 6.70 8.62
CA ASN A 148 -2.61 6.71 9.02
C ASN A 148 -1.90 5.46 8.50
N TYR A 149 -1.20 5.57 7.36
CA TYR A 149 -0.47 4.44 6.79
C TYR A 149 0.71 3.94 7.66
N LYS A 150 1.27 4.77 8.56
CA LYS A 150 2.24 4.28 9.57
C LYS A 150 1.56 3.28 10.50
N GLN A 151 0.35 3.57 10.96
CA GLN A 151 -0.44 2.67 11.81
C GLN A 151 -0.83 1.38 11.07
N VAL A 152 -1.25 1.49 9.80
CA VAL A 152 -1.55 0.29 8.98
C VAL A 152 -0.30 -0.58 8.81
N ALA A 153 0.86 0.02 8.54
CA ALA A 153 2.12 -0.71 8.43
C ALA A 153 2.50 -1.40 9.75
N GLN A 154 2.40 -0.71 10.88
CA GLN A 154 2.64 -1.28 12.20
C GLN A 154 1.70 -2.45 12.50
N SER A 155 0.42 -2.33 12.15
CA SER A 155 -0.53 -3.43 12.30
C SER A 155 -0.21 -4.63 11.38
N TYR A 156 0.31 -4.41 10.18
CA TYR A 156 0.83 -5.52 9.35
C TYR A 156 2.06 -6.19 9.96
N ALA A 157 2.91 -5.44 10.65
CA ALA A 157 4.06 -5.99 11.37
C ALA A 157 3.60 -6.86 12.55
N GLU A 158 2.59 -6.40 13.32
CA GLU A 158 1.96 -7.17 14.39
C GLU A 158 1.40 -8.49 13.83
N ASP A 159 0.60 -8.45 12.75
CA ASP A 159 0.06 -9.64 12.09
C ASP A 159 1.15 -10.63 11.66
N PHE A 160 2.27 -10.11 11.16
CA PHE A 160 3.41 -10.92 10.73
C PHE A 160 4.13 -11.56 11.92
N GLN A 161 4.34 -10.83 13.01
CA GLN A 161 5.00 -11.33 14.21
C GLN A 161 4.11 -12.33 14.97
N GLU A 162 2.80 -12.08 15.07
CA GLU A 162 1.82 -13.03 15.63
C GLU A 162 1.82 -14.37 14.88
N ALA A 163 2.10 -14.34 13.57
CA ALA A 163 2.24 -15.54 12.75
C ALA A 163 3.62 -16.23 12.86
N GLY A 164 4.52 -15.74 13.73
CA GLY A 164 5.85 -16.31 13.98
C GLY A 164 6.99 -15.65 13.19
N GLY A 165 6.71 -14.57 12.45
CA GLY A 165 7.71 -13.82 11.69
C GLY A 165 8.65 -13.01 12.59
N THR A 166 9.92 -12.87 12.16
CA THR A 166 10.90 -12.05 12.89
C THR A 166 11.20 -10.74 12.16
N ILE A 167 11.29 -9.62 12.87
CA ILE A 167 11.68 -8.32 12.30
C ILE A 167 12.98 -7.87 12.95
N PHE A 168 13.98 -7.54 12.14
CA PHE A 168 15.26 -6.97 12.57
C PHE A 168 15.33 -5.51 12.15
N THR A 169 15.24 -4.60 13.12
CA THR A 169 15.55 -3.17 12.95
C THR A 169 17.05 -2.93 13.09
N ASP A 170 17.52 -1.72 12.76
CA ASP A 170 18.96 -1.38 12.76
C ASP A 170 19.82 -2.34 11.91
N PHE A 171 19.20 -2.95 10.90
CA PHE A 171 19.80 -3.92 9.98
C PHE A 171 19.85 -3.33 8.57
N GLU A 172 20.86 -2.50 8.32
CA GLU A 172 21.14 -1.99 6.98
C GLU A 172 21.80 -3.08 6.13
N VAL A 173 21.04 -3.67 5.20
CA VAL A 173 21.59 -4.61 4.21
C VAL A 173 22.63 -3.91 3.34
N THR A 174 23.88 -4.35 3.40
CA THR A 174 25.01 -3.79 2.63
C THR A 174 25.45 -4.65 1.47
N SER A 175 25.22 -5.96 1.54
CA SER A 175 25.57 -6.90 0.48
C SER A 175 24.67 -8.13 0.55
N MET A 176 24.49 -8.74 -0.62
CA MET A 176 23.81 -10.01 -0.81
C MET A 176 24.63 -10.85 -1.79
N GLU A 177 24.88 -12.11 -1.45
CA GLU A 177 25.60 -13.04 -2.33
C GLU A 177 24.99 -14.43 -2.28
N MET A 178 25.08 -15.14 -3.40
CA MET A 178 24.79 -16.58 -3.43
C MET A 178 25.91 -17.31 -2.71
N ALA A 179 25.57 -18.11 -1.70
CA ALA A 179 26.52 -18.98 -1.03
C ALA A 179 26.65 -20.33 -1.74
N LYS A 180 27.69 -21.08 -1.39
CA LYS A 180 27.91 -22.42 -1.93
C LYS A 180 26.81 -23.35 -1.41
N GLU A 181 26.14 -24.03 -2.32
CA GLU A 181 25.16 -25.07 -1.97
C GLU A 181 25.83 -26.21 -1.22
N SER A 182 25.07 -26.80 -0.30
CA SER A 182 25.50 -28.04 0.36
C SER A 182 25.62 -29.17 -0.66
N SER A 183 26.53 -30.12 -0.38
CA SER A 183 26.67 -31.30 -1.24
C SER A 183 25.37 -32.10 -1.30
N PRO A 184 25.05 -32.75 -2.46
CA PRO A 184 23.86 -33.57 -2.59
C PRO A 184 23.79 -34.65 -1.48
N GLY A 185 22.68 -34.71 -0.74
CA GLY A 185 22.44 -35.70 0.31
C GLY A 185 22.75 -35.24 1.74
N SER A 186 23.13 -33.98 1.98
CA SER A 186 23.20 -33.44 3.35
C SER A 186 21.79 -33.24 3.93
N GLU A 187 21.55 -33.69 5.16
CA GLU A 187 20.26 -33.53 5.86
C GLU A 187 19.84 -32.05 6.03
N ASP A 188 20.81 -31.14 6.23
CA ASP A 188 20.60 -29.70 6.39
C ASP A 188 20.83 -28.89 5.08
N GLY A 189 20.68 -29.54 3.92
CA GLY A 189 21.14 -29.00 2.64
C GLY A 189 20.45 -27.70 2.23
N LEU A 190 21.18 -26.57 2.32
CA LEU A 190 20.70 -25.29 1.80
C LEU A 190 20.71 -25.33 0.27
N LYS A 191 19.52 -25.25 -0.32
CA LYS A 191 19.31 -25.13 -1.75
C LYS A 191 19.17 -23.65 -2.11
N TYR A 192 20.00 -23.12 -3.00
CA TYR A 192 20.09 -21.69 -3.33
C TYR A 192 20.29 -20.73 -2.12
N PRO A 193 21.26 -20.98 -1.21
CA PRO A 193 21.45 -20.11 -0.07
C PRO A 193 21.87 -18.70 -0.50
N VAL A 194 21.27 -17.68 0.13
CA VAL A 194 21.66 -16.29 -0.01
C VAL A 194 22.19 -15.81 1.34
N ILE A 195 23.42 -15.29 1.36
CA ILE A 195 23.96 -14.60 2.53
C ILE A 195 23.61 -13.12 2.40
N VAL A 196 22.90 -12.60 3.41
CA VAL A 196 22.57 -11.18 3.54
C VAL A 196 23.39 -10.61 4.70
N ARG A 197 24.15 -9.54 4.45
CA ARG A 197 25.02 -8.91 5.46
C ARG A 197 24.57 -7.49 5.79
N ASN A 198 24.84 -7.05 7.02
CA ASN A 198 24.82 -5.64 7.40
C ASN A 198 26.23 -5.12 7.71
N LYS A 199 26.33 -3.87 8.17
CA LYS A 199 27.62 -3.22 8.52
C LYS A 199 28.24 -3.72 9.83
N LYS A 200 27.48 -4.43 10.68
CA LYS A 200 27.92 -4.90 12.00
C LYS A 200 28.39 -6.34 11.89
#